data_AF-A0A558BKD0-F1
#
_entry.id   AF-A0A558BKD0-F1
#
_cell.length_a   1.000
_cell.length_b   1.000
_cell.length_c   1.000
_cell.angle_alpha   90.00
_cell.angle_beta   90.00
_cell.angle_gamma   90.00
#
_symmetry.space_group_name_H-M   'P 1'
#
loop_
_entity.id
_entity.type
_entity.pdbx_description
1 polymer ?
#
loop_
_entity_poly.entity_id
_entity_poly.type
_entity_poly.pdbx_seq_one_letter_code
_entity_poly.pdbx_strand_id
1 'polypeptide(L)'
;MPNSTRFFPNSWSDRSIHHQLGATICRAQGLYGAVAYWTIGPEVLHAQLVALLSQPESFCCVDLHLPTDVDKLHAFHRLGARQLFVQCHEVRQRGERHLHRHLLHTKLLLFDLPLGQAEVWVGSYNFTKQALLGANREASVVLTTTQGSDLYQQVRAYLEAIRADAHCHRFDPARLDDYKKLQGLPDDEPEPECLVLPVAWHSARMPTLARQTLLLLGQAPDERRALAQADAANTPVVLRAYDLSTGLTTHYGVVIQNQGAIDRNVPSSYDLSFGQRHLAVRPPETLPYVAPQLHPLPPAELREFGFWASLLVLDKLPTSLHLLPRERDDTAHWQRDWEATEEVRAHLEAAPEAFNQQLTLPFGERPPAPDIPRAVLPDLPAEQWLSWAMESSVRYRRKAKLGKLDVFGAAFWDEREPAPPTAFEELDNQFSPYNLRYLAAAYEQPLRQRYYEPASIAQQLALDGDRVPRLKKLLEKYRLRY
;
A
#
# COMPACT_ATOMS: atom_id res chain seq x y z
N MET A 1 14.03 45.58 2.57
CA MET A 1 14.87 44.54 3.21
C MET A 1 15.54 43.74 2.10
N PRO A 2 16.82 43.36 2.22
CA PRO A 2 17.47 42.54 1.20
C PRO A 2 16.80 41.16 1.15
N ASN A 3 16.54 40.66 -0.07
CA ASN A 3 16.02 39.31 -0.29
C ASN A 3 17.01 38.30 0.31
N SER A 4 16.58 37.54 1.32
CA SER A 4 17.42 36.49 1.90
C SER A 4 17.11 35.17 1.21
N THR A 5 18.09 34.60 0.51
CA THR A 5 18.02 33.24 -0.02
C THR A 5 18.43 32.27 1.08
N ARG A 6 17.52 31.43 1.56
CA ARG A 6 17.86 30.38 2.52
C ARG A 6 18.28 29.11 1.77
N PHE A 7 19.52 28.68 1.97
CA PHE A 7 19.92 27.28 1.74
C PHE A 7 19.73 26.54 3.06
N PHE A 8 18.87 25.53 3.09
CA PHE A 8 18.36 24.91 4.32
C PHE A 8 19.41 24.01 5.05
N PRO A 9 19.34 23.90 6.40
CA PRO A 9 20.27 23.11 7.22
C PRO A 9 20.02 21.57 7.18
N ASN A 10 20.79 20.84 8.00
CA ASN A 10 21.40 19.52 7.76
C ASN A 10 20.59 18.23 8.09
N SER A 11 19.26 18.22 8.12
CA SER A 11 18.50 16.95 8.25
C SER A 11 17.80 16.57 6.94
N TRP A 12 17.77 15.27 6.59
CA TRP A 12 17.16 14.79 5.35
C TRP A 12 15.63 14.98 5.34
N SER A 13 14.96 14.88 6.49
CA SER A 13 13.52 15.15 6.62
C SER A 13 13.18 16.61 6.35
N ASP A 14 14.05 17.54 6.78
CA ASP A 14 13.85 18.97 6.55
C ASP A 14 14.08 19.38 5.09
N ARG A 15 14.60 18.49 4.24
CA ARG A 15 14.83 18.74 2.80
C ARG A 15 13.69 18.25 1.91
N SER A 16 12.70 17.56 2.45
CA SER A 16 11.57 17.08 1.66
C SER A 16 10.70 18.25 1.19
N ILE A 17 10.49 18.36 -0.12
CA ILE A 17 9.56 19.34 -0.71
C ILE A 17 8.18 19.16 -0.09
N HIS A 18 7.69 17.91 0.07
CA HIS A 18 6.41 17.63 0.69
C HIS A 18 6.28 18.20 2.10
N HIS A 19 7.29 17.99 2.95
CA HIS A 19 7.27 18.49 4.33
C HIS A 19 7.28 20.03 4.37
N GLN A 20 8.21 20.66 3.66
CA GLN A 20 8.33 22.12 3.67
C GLN A 20 7.11 22.80 3.01
N LEU A 21 6.64 22.26 1.88
CA LEU A 21 5.45 22.77 1.19
C LEU A 21 4.22 22.66 2.09
N GLY A 22 4.07 21.53 2.81
CA GLY A 22 3.04 21.35 3.83
C GLY A 22 3.10 22.43 4.91
N ALA A 23 4.30 22.71 5.44
CA ALA A 23 4.48 23.76 6.45
C ALA A 23 4.12 25.16 5.94
N THR A 24 4.40 25.48 4.67
CA THR A 24 3.97 26.74 4.06
C THR A 24 2.46 26.79 3.83
N ILE A 25 1.86 25.71 3.30
CA ILE A 25 0.41 25.58 3.15
C ILE A 25 -0.33 25.80 4.47
N CYS A 26 0.19 25.27 5.60
CA CYS A 26 -0.42 25.47 6.92
C CYS A 26 -0.48 26.93 7.38
N ARG A 27 0.49 27.75 6.96
CA ARG A 27 0.66 29.14 7.43
C ARG A 27 0.09 30.16 6.45
N ALA A 28 -0.16 29.76 5.21
CA ALA A 28 -0.60 30.65 4.15
C ALA A 28 -2.05 31.13 4.35
N GLN A 29 -2.32 32.33 3.84
CA GLN A 29 -3.64 32.96 3.78
C GLN A 29 -4.20 32.97 2.36
N GLY A 30 -3.32 32.84 1.35
CA GLY A 30 -3.68 32.73 -0.07
C GLY A 30 -2.65 31.91 -0.83
N LEU A 31 -3.09 31.30 -1.94
CA LEU A 31 -2.27 30.52 -2.84
C LEU A 31 -2.60 30.91 -4.29
N TYR A 32 -1.57 31.23 -5.07
CA TYR A 32 -1.63 31.39 -6.51
C TYR A 32 -0.61 30.44 -7.10
N GLY A 33 -0.99 29.58 -8.04
CA GLY A 33 -0.06 28.58 -8.53
C GLY A 33 -0.35 28.08 -9.92
N ALA A 34 0.68 27.53 -10.54
CA ALA A 34 0.59 26.74 -11.74
C ALA A 34 1.55 25.55 -11.63
N VAL A 35 1.04 24.36 -11.87
CA VAL A 35 1.80 23.11 -11.92
C VAL A 35 1.49 22.39 -13.22
N ALA A 36 2.48 21.71 -13.83
CA ALA A 36 2.23 21.03 -15.09
C ALA A 36 1.30 19.84 -14.89
N TYR A 37 1.60 19.01 -13.88
CA TYR A 37 0.85 17.78 -13.63
C TYR A 37 0.34 17.69 -12.20
N TRP A 38 -0.85 17.11 -12.06
CA TRP A 38 -1.48 16.86 -10.76
C TRP A 38 -2.06 15.45 -10.70
N THR A 39 -1.51 14.58 -9.86
CA THR A 39 -1.94 13.17 -9.69
C THR A 39 -2.18 12.78 -8.23
N ILE A 40 -1.99 13.71 -7.30
CA ILE A 40 -2.22 13.46 -5.87
C ILE A 40 -3.65 13.75 -5.47
N GLY A 41 -4.20 12.96 -4.54
CA GLY A 41 -5.46 13.26 -3.87
C GLY A 41 -5.29 14.21 -2.67
N PRO A 42 -6.41 14.66 -2.07
CA PRO A 42 -6.41 15.56 -0.92
C PRO A 42 -5.75 14.98 0.34
N GLU A 43 -5.56 13.67 0.40
CA GLU A 43 -4.88 12.97 1.49
C GLU A 43 -3.35 13.13 1.49
N VAL A 44 -2.75 13.54 0.36
CA VAL A 44 -1.29 13.59 0.24
C VAL A 44 -0.72 14.87 0.82
N LEU A 45 -1.32 16.02 0.53
CA LEU A 45 -0.91 17.33 1.08
C LEU A 45 -1.74 17.71 2.30
N HIS A 46 -1.34 18.78 2.99
CA HIS A 46 -2.05 19.24 4.18
C HIS A 46 -3.49 19.68 3.83
N ALA A 47 -4.46 19.35 4.69
CA ALA A 47 -5.89 19.66 4.48
C ALA A 47 -6.18 21.15 4.24
N GLN A 48 -5.32 22.03 4.75
CA GLN A 48 -5.38 23.49 4.54
C GLN A 48 -5.29 23.88 3.05
N LEU A 49 -4.74 23.03 2.17
CA LEU A 49 -4.72 23.29 0.73
C LEU A 49 -6.13 23.44 0.16
N VAL A 50 -7.07 22.59 0.61
CA VAL A 50 -8.49 22.71 0.21
C VAL A 50 -9.06 24.05 0.66
N ALA A 51 -8.76 24.48 1.89
CA ALA A 51 -9.23 25.75 2.44
C ALA A 51 -8.64 26.96 1.68
N LEU A 52 -7.36 26.92 1.30
CA LEU A 52 -6.73 27.96 0.47
C LEU A 52 -7.43 28.05 -0.89
N LEU A 53 -7.60 26.92 -1.59
CA LEU A 53 -8.26 26.86 -2.89
C LEU A 53 -9.79 27.04 -2.84
N SER A 54 -10.36 27.26 -1.66
CA SER A 54 -11.75 27.70 -1.51
C SER A 54 -11.89 29.23 -1.51
N GLN A 55 -10.81 29.96 -1.24
CA GLN A 55 -10.80 31.42 -1.16
C GLN A 55 -10.96 32.04 -2.56
N PRO A 56 -11.82 33.05 -2.76
CA PRO A 56 -12.07 33.65 -4.08
C PRO A 56 -10.84 34.17 -4.83
N GLU A 57 -9.85 34.67 -4.08
CA GLU A 57 -8.62 35.26 -4.64
C GLU A 57 -7.54 34.22 -4.95
N SER A 58 -7.60 33.05 -4.31
CA SER A 58 -6.62 31.99 -4.56
C SER A 58 -6.94 31.24 -5.85
N PHE A 59 -5.95 30.58 -6.45
CA PHE A 59 -6.17 29.63 -7.54
C PHE A 59 -4.96 28.72 -7.76
N CYS A 60 -5.20 27.60 -8.43
CA CYS A 60 -4.14 26.80 -9.05
C CYS A 60 -4.53 26.35 -10.46
N CYS A 61 -3.64 26.59 -11.41
CA CYS A 61 -3.77 26.15 -12.80
C CYS A 61 -3.00 24.83 -13.01
N VAL A 62 -3.57 23.90 -13.76
CA VAL A 62 -2.94 22.63 -14.11
C VAL A 62 -3.16 22.31 -15.59
N ASP A 63 -2.20 21.65 -16.22
CA ASP A 63 -2.40 21.12 -17.57
C ASP A 63 -3.38 19.95 -17.57
N LEU A 64 -4.32 19.91 -18.52
CA LEU A 64 -5.25 18.80 -18.64
C LEU A 64 -4.58 17.50 -19.12
N HIS A 65 -3.46 17.56 -19.85
CA HIS A 65 -2.87 16.37 -20.46
C HIS A 65 -2.34 15.38 -19.41
N LEU A 66 -2.25 14.11 -19.83
CA LEU A 66 -1.61 13.08 -19.03
C LEU A 66 -0.17 13.48 -18.66
N PRO A 67 0.29 13.16 -17.43
CA PRO A 67 -0.36 12.27 -16.48
C PRO A 67 -1.38 12.92 -15.52
N THR A 68 -1.84 14.17 -15.71
CA THR A 68 -2.83 14.77 -14.78
C THR A 68 -4.04 13.85 -14.57
N ASP A 69 -4.45 13.66 -13.32
CA ASP A 69 -5.58 12.84 -12.93
C ASP A 69 -6.76 13.75 -12.55
N VAL A 70 -7.73 13.85 -13.47
CA VAL A 70 -8.90 14.73 -13.33
C VAL A 70 -9.86 14.26 -12.23
N ASP A 71 -9.82 12.98 -11.84
CA ASP A 71 -10.59 12.47 -10.70
C ASP A 71 -10.02 13.00 -9.38
N LYS A 72 -8.70 13.20 -9.29
CA LYS A 72 -8.11 13.85 -8.12
C LYS A 72 -8.51 15.32 -8.01
N LEU A 73 -8.52 16.05 -9.13
CA LEU A 73 -9.03 17.43 -9.14
C LEU A 73 -10.49 17.46 -8.70
N HIS A 74 -11.31 16.53 -9.19
CA HIS A 74 -12.69 16.37 -8.75
C HIS A 74 -12.80 16.07 -7.25
N ALA A 75 -11.93 15.21 -6.69
CA ALA A 75 -11.90 14.91 -5.26
C ALA A 75 -11.59 16.16 -4.41
N PHE A 76 -10.62 17.00 -4.82
CA PHE A 76 -10.37 18.30 -4.18
C PHE A 76 -11.59 19.22 -4.28
N HIS A 77 -12.20 19.31 -5.46
CA HIS A 77 -13.37 20.15 -5.70
C HIS A 77 -14.57 19.74 -4.82
N ARG A 78 -14.81 18.42 -4.65
CA ARG A 78 -15.84 17.88 -3.74
C ARG A 78 -15.64 18.30 -2.28
N LEU A 79 -14.38 18.49 -1.85
CA LEU A 79 -14.04 18.97 -0.51
C LEU A 79 -14.10 20.49 -0.36
N GLY A 80 -14.41 21.23 -1.45
CA GLY A 80 -14.58 22.68 -1.42
C GLY A 80 -13.47 23.49 -2.10
N ALA A 81 -12.47 22.85 -2.72
CA ALA A 81 -11.45 23.55 -3.51
C ALA A 81 -12.05 24.02 -4.84
N ARG A 82 -12.67 25.21 -4.85
CA ARG A 82 -13.41 25.75 -6.01
C ARG A 82 -12.55 26.57 -6.98
N GLN A 83 -11.30 26.84 -6.63
CA GLN A 83 -10.37 27.64 -7.44
C GLN A 83 -9.31 26.78 -8.13
N LEU A 84 -9.77 25.75 -8.81
CA LEU A 84 -8.95 24.92 -9.69
C LEU A 84 -9.24 25.34 -11.14
N PHE A 85 -8.18 25.48 -11.93
CA PHE A 85 -8.25 25.82 -13.34
C PHE A 85 -7.48 24.79 -14.16
N VAL A 86 -8.04 24.39 -15.28
CA VAL A 86 -7.46 23.41 -16.21
C VAL A 86 -7.13 24.08 -17.53
N GLN A 87 -5.90 23.93 -17.99
CA GLN A 87 -5.46 24.39 -19.29
C GLN A 87 -5.75 23.31 -20.34
N CYS A 88 -6.63 23.64 -21.29
CA CYS A 88 -7.16 22.74 -22.29
C CYS A 88 -6.66 23.16 -23.69
N HIS A 89 -5.42 22.81 -24.03
CA HIS A 89 -4.94 22.94 -25.40
C HIS A 89 -5.21 21.67 -26.19
N GLU A 90 -5.77 21.81 -27.39
CA GLU A 90 -5.87 20.68 -28.32
C GLU A 90 -4.49 20.39 -28.92
N VAL A 91 -3.87 19.28 -28.56
CA VAL A 91 -2.65 18.82 -29.23
C VAL A 91 -3.04 18.15 -30.55
N ARG A 92 -3.19 18.98 -31.59
CA ARG A 92 -3.40 18.49 -32.96
C ARG A 92 -2.11 17.81 -33.44
N GLN A 93 -2.20 16.50 -33.65
CA GLN A 93 -1.29 15.60 -34.40
C GLN A 93 -0.35 14.67 -33.60
N ARG A 94 -0.43 13.38 -33.98
CA ARG A 94 0.46 12.27 -33.63
C ARG A 94 1.89 12.54 -34.12
N GLY A 95 2.66 13.23 -33.31
CA GLY A 95 4.11 13.34 -33.47
C GLY A 95 4.71 13.88 -32.18
N GLU A 96 5.57 13.10 -31.52
CA GLU A 96 6.14 13.42 -30.20
C GLU A 96 6.76 14.83 -30.13
N ARG A 97 7.22 15.38 -31.25
CA ARG A 97 7.87 16.70 -31.33
C ARG A 97 6.94 17.90 -31.15
N HIS A 98 5.61 17.75 -31.28
CA HIS A 98 4.67 18.87 -31.18
C HIS A 98 3.99 19.03 -29.82
N LEU A 99 4.02 17.99 -28.97
CA LEU A 99 3.47 18.02 -27.60
C LEU A 99 4.05 19.19 -26.78
N HIS A 100 5.35 19.48 -26.93
CA HIS A 100 6.03 20.47 -26.10
C HIS A 100 5.62 21.93 -26.31
N ARG A 101 4.90 22.28 -27.38
CA ARG A 101 4.60 23.69 -27.70
C ARG A 101 3.40 24.26 -26.96
N HIS A 102 2.54 23.42 -26.39
CA HIS A 102 1.27 23.84 -25.82
C HIS A 102 1.01 23.29 -24.41
N LEU A 103 2.02 22.66 -23.80
CA LEU A 103 1.93 22.17 -22.42
C LEU A 103 2.24 23.30 -21.44
N LEU A 104 1.38 23.48 -20.45
CA LEU A 104 1.69 24.24 -19.25
C LEU A 104 2.81 23.51 -18.52
N HIS A 105 4.06 23.93 -18.69
CA HIS A 105 5.19 23.30 -18.01
C HIS A 105 5.63 24.04 -16.73
N THR A 106 4.88 25.05 -16.32
CA THR A 106 5.13 25.86 -15.12
C THR A 106 4.99 25.05 -13.85
N LYS A 107 5.87 25.31 -12.88
CA LYS A 107 5.92 24.70 -11.53
C LYS A 107 6.29 25.79 -10.53
N LEU A 108 5.34 26.71 -10.37
CA LEU A 108 5.52 27.98 -9.67
C LEU A 108 4.34 28.18 -8.72
N LEU A 109 4.64 28.40 -7.45
CA LEU A 109 3.65 28.70 -6.42
C LEU A 109 4.01 30.02 -5.74
N LEU A 110 2.99 30.80 -5.42
CA LEU A 110 3.06 32.04 -4.66
C LEU A 110 2.11 31.92 -3.48
N PHE A 111 2.66 32.05 -2.27
CA PHE A 111 1.88 32.02 -1.04
C PHE A 111 1.85 33.40 -0.39
N ASP A 112 0.65 33.87 -0.06
CA ASP A 112 0.48 35.01 0.84
C ASP A 112 0.61 34.50 2.29
N LEU A 113 1.53 35.09 3.04
CA LEU A 113 1.76 34.79 4.46
C LEU A 113 1.32 35.97 5.34
N PRO A 114 1.08 35.73 6.65
CA PRO A 114 0.71 36.79 7.58
C PRO A 114 1.68 37.97 7.60
N LEU A 115 1.18 39.14 8.02
CA LEU A 115 1.97 40.38 8.16
C LEU A 115 2.60 40.87 6.84
N GLY A 116 1.91 40.63 5.72
CA GLY A 116 2.34 41.08 4.39
C GLY A 116 3.57 40.34 3.86
N GLN A 117 3.93 39.20 4.45
CA GLN A 117 4.99 38.32 3.95
C GLN A 117 4.48 37.48 2.77
N ALA A 118 5.41 36.94 1.99
CA ALA A 118 5.12 36.01 0.92
C ALA A 118 6.27 35.02 0.70
N GLU A 119 5.95 33.86 0.16
CA GLU A 119 6.93 32.88 -0.31
C GLU A 119 6.68 32.55 -1.79
N VAL A 120 7.73 32.65 -2.61
CA VAL A 120 7.74 32.21 -4.00
C VAL A 120 8.47 30.89 -4.09
N TRP A 121 7.81 29.87 -4.61
CA TRP A 121 8.38 28.55 -4.81
C TRP A 121 8.54 28.26 -6.29
N VAL A 122 9.77 28.04 -6.74
CA VAL A 122 10.08 27.68 -8.13
C VAL A 122 10.85 26.37 -8.12
N GLY A 123 10.44 25.38 -8.91
CA GLY A 123 11.18 24.12 -8.94
C GLY A 123 10.83 23.19 -10.10
N SER A 124 11.32 21.96 -10.00
CA SER A 124 11.03 20.87 -10.93
C SER A 124 9.85 19.98 -10.50
N TYR A 125 9.33 20.19 -9.30
CA TYR A 125 8.26 19.37 -8.73
C TYR A 125 6.91 19.64 -9.41
N ASN A 126 6.20 18.56 -9.72
CA ASN A 126 4.77 18.58 -10.01
C ASN A 126 3.98 18.15 -8.77
N PHE A 127 2.64 18.25 -8.81
CA PHE A 127 1.79 17.70 -7.76
C PHE A 127 1.54 16.22 -8.02
N THR A 128 2.62 15.44 -8.05
CA THR A 128 2.60 13.99 -8.22
C THR A 128 3.22 13.31 -7.01
N LYS A 129 2.83 12.06 -6.74
CA LYS A 129 3.43 11.27 -5.65
C LYS A 129 4.94 11.15 -5.83
N GLN A 130 5.39 10.92 -7.07
CA GLN A 130 6.81 10.73 -7.38
C GLN A 130 7.64 11.97 -7.06
N ALA A 131 7.13 13.17 -7.40
CA ALA A 131 7.81 14.43 -7.13
C ALA A 131 7.79 14.82 -5.65
N LEU A 132 6.66 14.63 -4.97
CA LEU A 132 6.50 15.11 -3.60
C LEU A 132 7.04 14.13 -2.55
N LEU A 133 6.86 12.82 -2.74
CA LEU A 133 7.24 11.79 -1.77
C LEU A 133 8.64 11.20 -2.02
N GLY A 134 9.37 11.71 -3.02
CA GLY A 134 10.81 11.51 -3.15
C GLY A 134 11.25 10.32 -4.01
N ALA A 135 10.42 9.82 -4.91
CA ALA A 135 10.89 8.92 -5.97
C ALA A 135 11.75 9.68 -7.00
N ASN A 136 11.36 10.92 -7.31
CA ASN A 136 12.12 11.81 -8.17
C ASN A 136 13.16 12.61 -7.39
N ARG A 137 14.30 12.87 -8.03
CA ARG A 137 15.26 13.88 -7.57
C ARG A 137 14.79 15.25 -8.06
N GLU A 138 14.13 15.97 -7.18
CA GLU A 138 13.61 17.31 -7.47
C GLU A 138 14.54 18.41 -6.95
N ALA A 139 14.50 19.57 -7.60
CA ALA A 139 15.17 20.78 -7.15
C ALA A 139 14.14 21.90 -6.98
N SER A 140 14.28 22.71 -5.94
CA SER A 140 13.38 23.84 -5.67
C SER A 140 14.14 24.99 -5.02
N VAL A 141 13.73 26.20 -5.35
CA VAL A 141 14.17 27.44 -4.71
C VAL A 141 12.94 28.07 -4.07
N VAL A 142 13.06 28.38 -2.78
CA VAL A 142 12.05 29.11 -2.01
C VAL A 142 12.60 30.49 -1.70
N LEU A 143 11.94 31.52 -2.22
CA LEU A 143 12.31 32.92 -2.01
C LEU A 143 11.32 33.55 -1.04
N THR A 144 11.81 33.97 0.13
CA THR A 144 11.01 34.78 1.06
C THR A 144 11.02 36.24 0.61
N THR A 145 9.84 36.84 0.53
CA THR A 145 9.66 38.24 0.12
C THR A 145 8.46 38.87 0.83
N THR A 146 8.06 40.08 0.44
CA THR A 146 6.84 40.74 0.92
C THR A 146 5.86 40.93 -0.22
N GLN A 147 4.56 41.02 0.08
CA GLN A 147 3.50 41.23 -0.92
C GLN A 147 3.63 42.58 -1.66
N GLY A 148 4.37 43.53 -1.07
CA GLY A 148 4.68 44.82 -1.69
C GLY A 148 5.94 44.82 -2.57
N SER A 149 6.64 43.69 -2.74
CA SER A 149 7.88 43.66 -3.53
C SER A 149 7.61 43.54 -5.03
N ASP A 150 8.52 44.06 -5.85
CA ASP A 150 8.43 43.92 -7.32
C ASP A 150 8.41 42.46 -7.76
N LEU A 151 9.19 41.59 -7.08
CA LEU A 151 9.22 40.16 -7.36
C LEU A 151 7.85 39.53 -7.14
N TYR A 152 7.18 39.85 -6.03
CA TYR A 152 5.83 39.36 -5.75
C TYR A 152 4.86 39.76 -6.87
N GLN A 153 4.87 41.05 -7.23
CA GLN A 153 3.96 41.58 -8.25
C GLN A 153 4.20 40.95 -9.63
N GLN A 154 5.47 40.74 -10.02
CA GLN A 154 5.81 40.08 -11.27
C GLN A 154 5.37 38.60 -11.29
N VAL A 155 5.62 37.87 -10.21
CA VAL A 155 5.19 36.46 -10.09
C VAL A 155 3.67 36.35 -10.12
N ARG A 156 2.97 37.21 -9.38
CA ARG A 156 1.51 37.26 -9.35
C ARG A 156 0.95 37.57 -10.74
N ALA A 157 1.47 38.59 -11.41
CA ALA A 157 1.05 38.95 -12.76
C ALA A 157 1.27 37.81 -13.77
N TYR A 158 2.39 37.09 -13.67
CA TYR A 158 2.66 35.92 -14.51
C TYR A 158 1.67 34.78 -14.30
N LEU A 159 1.36 34.44 -13.03
CA LEU A 159 0.37 33.40 -12.71
C LEU A 159 -1.04 33.81 -13.14
N GLU A 160 -1.38 35.08 -12.97
CA GLU A 160 -2.65 35.65 -13.45
C GLU A 160 -2.77 35.61 -14.97
N ALA A 161 -1.67 35.84 -15.71
CA ALA A 161 -1.66 35.71 -17.16
C ALA A 161 -1.92 34.26 -17.61
N ILE A 162 -1.40 33.25 -16.89
CA ILE A 162 -1.73 31.84 -17.15
C ILE A 162 -3.21 31.57 -16.89
N ARG A 163 -3.75 32.07 -15.77
CA ARG A 163 -5.18 31.92 -15.43
C ARG A 163 -6.10 32.59 -16.45
N ALA A 164 -5.68 33.75 -16.98
CA ALA A 164 -6.43 34.55 -17.94
C ALA A 164 -6.26 34.07 -19.40
N ASP A 165 -5.40 33.08 -19.66
CA ASP A 165 -5.26 32.49 -20.99
C ASP A 165 -6.61 31.95 -21.49
N ALA A 166 -6.92 32.15 -22.77
CA ALA A 166 -8.20 31.77 -23.36
C ALA A 166 -8.49 30.26 -23.29
N HIS A 167 -7.46 29.43 -23.11
CA HIS A 167 -7.54 27.99 -22.97
C HIS A 167 -7.48 27.52 -21.51
N CYS A 168 -7.35 28.43 -20.55
CA CYS A 168 -7.38 28.11 -19.13
C CYS A 168 -8.80 28.31 -18.59
N HIS A 169 -9.47 27.20 -18.26
CA HIS A 169 -10.85 27.21 -17.82
C HIS A 169 -10.94 26.83 -16.35
N ARG A 170 -11.87 27.44 -15.62
CA ARG A 170 -12.20 26.93 -14.28
C ARG A 170 -12.66 25.48 -14.39
N PHE A 171 -12.14 24.62 -13.51
CA PHE A 171 -12.52 23.22 -13.45
C PHE A 171 -14.02 23.09 -13.14
N ASP A 172 -14.74 22.41 -14.02
CA ASP A 172 -16.17 22.14 -13.88
C ASP A 172 -16.39 20.64 -13.58
N PRO A 173 -16.84 20.25 -12.38
CA PRO A 173 -17.07 18.85 -12.05
C PRO A 173 -18.15 18.20 -12.93
N ALA A 174 -19.06 18.97 -13.53
CA ALA A 174 -20.09 18.43 -14.43
C ALA A 174 -19.52 17.99 -15.79
N ARG A 175 -18.28 18.38 -16.09
CA ARG A 175 -17.56 18.06 -17.32
C ARG A 175 -16.45 17.03 -17.12
N LEU A 176 -16.48 16.28 -16.01
CA LEU A 176 -15.46 15.28 -15.70
C LEU A 176 -15.25 14.29 -16.85
N ASP A 177 -16.32 13.77 -17.43
CA ASP A 177 -16.25 12.83 -18.56
C ASP A 177 -15.68 13.49 -19.83
N ASP A 178 -16.01 14.75 -20.09
CA ASP A 178 -15.41 15.50 -21.20
C ASP A 178 -13.90 15.63 -21.03
N TYR A 179 -13.44 15.90 -19.81
CA TYR A 179 -12.01 16.00 -19.50
C TYR A 179 -11.29 14.67 -19.74
N LYS A 180 -11.88 13.55 -19.29
CA LYS A 180 -11.34 12.20 -19.54
C LYS A 180 -11.25 11.89 -21.04
N LYS A 181 -12.30 12.21 -21.80
CA LYS A 181 -12.32 12.08 -23.26
C LYS A 181 -11.24 12.91 -23.95
N LEU A 182 -11.05 14.16 -23.50
CA LEU A 182 -9.98 15.03 -24.00
C LEU A 182 -8.58 14.50 -23.72
N GLN A 183 -8.40 13.76 -22.61
CA GLN A 183 -7.15 13.06 -22.30
C GLN A 183 -6.92 11.80 -23.16
N GLY A 184 -7.92 11.40 -23.97
CA GLY A 184 -7.87 10.18 -24.77
C GLY A 184 -8.00 8.90 -23.93
N LEU A 185 -8.57 9.01 -22.72
CA LEU A 185 -8.93 7.84 -21.92
C LEU A 185 -10.13 7.14 -22.58
N PRO A 186 -10.13 5.80 -22.71
CA PRO A 186 -11.25 5.06 -23.30
C PRO A 186 -12.54 5.27 -22.50
N ASP A 187 -13.70 5.33 -23.18
CA ASP A 187 -15.02 5.55 -22.57
C ASP A 187 -15.42 4.42 -21.59
N ASP A 188 -14.94 3.20 -21.86
CA ASP A 188 -15.05 2.04 -20.97
C ASP A 188 -13.69 1.83 -20.31
N GLU A 189 -13.39 2.61 -19.27
CA GLU A 189 -12.26 2.26 -18.41
C GLU A 189 -12.60 0.89 -17.79
N PRO A 190 -11.80 -0.17 -18.05
CA PRO A 190 -11.95 -1.39 -17.29
C PRO A 190 -11.88 -1.03 -15.81
N GLU A 191 -12.73 -1.67 -14.99
CA GLU A 191 -12.71 -1.44 -13.55
C GLU A 191 -11.25 -1.43 -13.06
N PRO A 192 -10.82 -0.38 -12.34
CA PRO A 192 -9.41 -0.15 -12.11
C PRO A 192 -8.82 -1.37 -11.41
N GLU A 193 -7.92 -2.07 -12.11
CA GLU A 193 -7.17 -3.16 -11.52
C GLU A 193 -6.43 -2.61 -10.29
N CYS A 194 -6.41 -3.38 -9.20
CA CYS A 194 -5.68 -3.00 -8.00
C CYS A 194 -4.75 -4.12 -7.56
N LEU A 195 -3.61 -3.74 -7.00
CA LEU A 195 -2.71 -4.68 -6.34
C LEU A 195 -3.17 -4.88 -4.90
N VAL A 196 -3.57 -6.11 -4.56
CA VAL A 196 -3.95 -6.44 -3.17
C VAL A 196 -2.77 -7.05 -2.44
N LEU A 197 -2.35 -6.42 -1.35
CA LEU A 197 -1.28 -6.87 -0.47
C LEU A 197 -1.89 -7.49 0.80
N PRO A 198 -1.93 -8.82 0.93
CA PRO A 198 -2.40 -9.47 2.14
C PRO A 198 -1.36 -9.36 3.26
N VAL A 199 -1.78 -8.96 4.46
CA VAL A 199 -0.93 -8.90 5.66
C VAL A 199 -1.66 -9.41 6.89
N ALA A 200 -0.94 -10.00 7.84
CA ALA A 200 -1.47 -10.34 9.15
C ALA A 200 -1.04 -9.29 10.19
N TRP A 201 -1.90 -8.97 11.15
CA TRP A 201 -1.58 -8.04 12.24
C TRP A 201 -2.38 -8.38 13.49
N HIS A 202 -2.08 -7.74 14.62
CA HIS A 202 -2.76 -8.01 15.90
C HIS A 202 -3.30 -6.72 16.52
N SER A 203 -4.61 -6.48 16.40
CA SER A 203 -5.18 -5.17 16.78
C SER A 203 -5.08 -4.87 18.28
N ALA A 204 -5.08 -5.89 19.14
CA ALA A 204 -4.88 -5.68 20.58
C ALA A 204 -3.50 -5.09 20.96
N ARG A 205 -2.51 -5.11 20.04
CA ARG A 205 -1.17 -4.53 20.26
C ARG A 205 -0.92 -3.30 19.41
N MET A 206 -1.51 -3.27 18.23
CA MET A 206 -1.45 -2.15 17.32
C MET A 206 -2.91 -1.79 16.99
N PRO A 207 -3.52 -0.80 17.65
CA PRO A 207 -4.96 -0.56 17.52
C PRO A 207 -5.44 -0.20 16.10
N THR A 208 -4.55 0.34 15.26
CA THR A 208 -4.88 0.73 13.89
C THR A 208 -3.67 0.63 12.96
N LEU A 209 -3.88 0.19 11.72
CA LEU A 209 -2.92 0.33 10.62
C LEU A 209 -3.08 1.68 9.89
N ALA A 210 -4.20 2.37 10.05
CA ALA A 210 -4.46 3.60 9.30
C ALA A 210 -3.44 4.69 9.63
N ARG A 211 -2.96 5.37 8.59
CA ARG A 211 -1.98 6.46 8.65
C ARG A 211 -0.62 6.04 9.22
N GLN A 212 -0.33 4.75 9.19
CA GLN A 212 0.95 4.19 9.60
C GLN A 212 1.83 3.95 8.38
N THR A 213 3.14 4.13 8.55
CA THR A 213 4.12 3.71 7.55
C THR A 213 4.62 2.31 7.88
N LEU A 214 4.45 1.38 6.95
CA LEU A 214 4.97 0.01 7.03
C LEU A 214 6.24 -0.12 6.20
N LEU A 215 7.25 -0.79 6.73
CA LEU A 215 8.39 -1.28 5.97
C LEU A 215 8.15 -2.75 5.63
N LEU A 216 7.72 -3.02 4.40
CA LEU A 216 7.59 -4.38 3.87
C LEU A 216 8.97 -4.89 3.47
N LEU A 217 9.40 -6.00 4.08
CA LEU A 217 10.62 -6.71 3.72
C LEU A 217 10.27 -8.10 3.21
N GLY A 218 10.76 -8.46 2.03
CA GLY A 218 10.43 -9.75 1.43
C GLY A 218 11.57 -10.32 0.60
N GLN A 219 11.44 -11.61 0.24
CA GLN A 219 12.40 -12.32 -0.60
C GLN A 219 11.85 -12.63 -2.00
N ALA A 220 10.55 -12.47 -2.22
CA ALA A 220 9.87 -12.86 -3.46
C ALA A 220 10.11 -11.86 -4.61
N PRO A 221 10.81 -12.25 -5.70
CA PRO A 221 11.09 -11.34 -6.82
C PRO A 221 9.82 -10.90 -7.57
N ASP A 222 8.81 -11.78 -7.62
CA ASP A 222 7.55 -11.49 -8.31
C ASP A 222 6.71 -10.45 -7.56
N GLU A 223 6.71 -10.47 -6.21
CA GLU A 223 6.04 -9.45 -5.40
C GLU A 223 6.70 -8.09 -5.57
N ARG A 224 8.03 -8.04 -5.56
CA ARG A 224 8.78 -6.81 -5.89
C ARG A 224 8.40 -6.30 -7.29
N ARG A 225 8.33 -7.20 -8.29
CA ARG A 225 7.94 -6.82 -9.65
C ARG A 225 6.53 -6.25 -9.69
N ALA A 226 5.58 -6.86 -8.98
CA ALA A 226 4.21 -6.38 -8.88
C ALA A 226 4.13 -4.99 -8.22
N LEU A 227 4.86 -4.77 -7.12
CA LEU A 227 4.97 -3.46 -6.48
C LEU A 227 5.58 -2.40 -7.41
N ALA A 228 6.63 -2.76 -8.15
CA ALA A 228 7.26 -1.88 -9.13
C ALA A 228 6.32 -1.54 -10.30
N GLN A 229 5.56 -2.52 -10.79
CA GLN A 229 4.56 -2.32 -11.83
C GLN A 229 3.41 -1.45 -11.35
N ALA A 230 2.89 -1.71 -10.16
CA ALA A 230 1.81 -0.93 -9.57
C ALA A 230 2.23 0.53 -9.33
N ASP A 231 3.44 0.76 -8.83
CA ASP A 231 4.00 2.10 -8.63
C ASP A 231 4.19 2.84 -9.97
N ALA A 232 4.76 2.17 -10.98
CA ALA A 232 4.99 2.76 -12.30
C ALA A 232 3.69 3.08 -13.05
N ALA A 233 2.68 2.23 -12.93
CA ALA A 233 1.37 2.41 -13.56
C ALA A 233 0.39 3.22 -12.71
N ASN A 234 0.79 3.68 -11.52
CA ASN A 234 -0.09 4.30 -10.52
C ASN A 234 -1.34 3.44 -10.21
N THR A 235 -1.18 2.12 -10.30
CA THR A 235 -2.21 1.14 -9.96
C THR A 235 -2.54 1.27 -8.47
N PRO A 236 -3.82 1.40 -8.09
CA PRO A 236 -4.22 1.40 -6.68
C PRO A 236 -3.67 0.18 -5.94
N VAL A 237 -3.09 0.41 -4.77
CA VAL A 237 -2.63 -0.67 -3.88
C VAL A 237 -3.57 -0.73 -2.68
N VAL A 238 -4.08 -1.93 -2.38
CA VAL A 238 -4.98 -2.17 -1.27
C VAL A 238 -4.31 -3.12 -0.28
N LEU A 239 -4.20 -2.71 0.97
CA LEU A 239 -3.77 -3.60 2.06
C LEU A 239 -4.99 -4.39 2.53
N ARG A 240 -4.93 -5.72 2.43
CA ARG A 240 -5.92 -6.63 3.01
C ARG A 240 -5.37 -7.16 4.32
N ALA A 241 -5.77 -6.56 5.43
CA ALA A 241 -5.24 -6.86 6.75
C ALA A 241 -6.13 -7.84 7.51
N TYR A 242 -5.57 -8.99 7.88
CA TYR A 242 -6.21 -10.02 8.70
C TYR A 242 -5.83 -9.81 10.17
N ASP A 243 -6.80 -9.41 10.99
CA ASP A 243 -6.59 -9.23 12.42
C ASP A 243 -6.61 -10.57 13.16
N LEU A 244 -5.45 -11.01 13.63
CA LEU A 244 -5.30 -12.27 14.36
C LEU A 244 -6.06 -12.29 15.69
N SER A 245 -6.40 -11.13 16.25
CA SER A 245 -7.08 -11.03 17.54
C SER A 245 -8.61 -11.09 17.43
N THR A 246 -9.17 -10.62 16.33
CA THR A 246 -10.63 -10.55 16.12
C THR A 246 -11.13 -11.46 15.00
N GLY A 247 -10.24 -11.92 14.12
CA GLY A 247 -10.59 -12.63 12.88
C GLY A 247 -11.17 -11.76 11.79
N LEU A 248 -11.22 -10.44 11.99
CA LEU A 248 -11.79 -9.52 11.02
C LEU A 248 -10.76 -9.17 9.94
N THR A 249 -11.24 -9.15 8.70
CA THR A 249 -10.50 -8.63 7.56
C THR A 249 -10.86 -7.17 7.34
N THR A 250 -9.85 -6.29 7.27
CA THR A 250 -10.03 -4.87 6.97
C THR A 250 -9.21 -4.48 5.74
N HIS A 251 -9.79 -3.65 4.88
CA HIS A 251 -9.11 -3.13 3.69
C HIS A 251 -8.66 -1.67 3.93
N TYR A 252 -7.45 -1.35 3.50
CA TYR A 252 -6.90 0.01 3.56
C TYR A 252 -6.33 0.41 2.19
N GLY A 253 -6.45 1.69 1.83
CA GLY A 253 -5.68 2.22 0.71
C GLY A 253 -4.20 2.28 1.07
N VAL A 254 -3.31 2.11 0.09
CA VAL A 254 -1.85 2.17 0.30
C VAL A 254 -1.20 3.07 -0.74
N VAL A 255 -0.22 3.84 -0.28
CA VAL A 255 0.72 4.56 -1.16
C VAL A 255 2.10 3.95 -1.00
N ILE A 256 2.67 3.48 -2.11
CA ILE A 256 4.09 3.12 -2.17
C ILE A 256 4.88 4.43 -2.14
N GLN A 257 5.67 4.64 -1.08
CA GLN A 257 6.50 5.85 -0.94
C GLN A 257 7.85 5.66 -1.62
N ASN A 258 8.45 4.49 -1.42
CA ASN A 258 9.72 4.08 -2.03
C ASN A 258 9.87 2.56 -1.94
N GLN A 259 10.71 2.00 -2.81
CA GLN A 259 11.02 0.58 -2.86
C GLN A 259 12.41 0.35 -3.45
N GLY A 260 13.01 -0.80 -3.15
CA GLY A 260 14.35 -1.11 -3.62
C GLY A 260 14.67 -2.60 -3.63
N ALA A 261 15.66 -2.95 -4.45
CA ALA A 261 16.32 -4.24 -4.37
C ALA A 261 17.22 -4.29 -3.14
N ILE A 262 17.34 -5.46 -2.54
CA ILE A 262 18.45 -5.77 -1.64
C ILE A 262 19.33 -6.80 -2.35
N ASP A 263 20.54 -6.38 -2.70
CA ASP A 263 21.55 -7.24 -3.29
C ASP A 263 22.61 -7.56 -2.24
N ARG A 264 22.74 -8.84 -1.91
CA ARG A 264 23.67 -9.34 -0.88
C ARG A 264 25.14 -9.04 -1.20
N ASN A 265 25.46 -8.68 -2.44
CA ASN A 265 26.79 -8.35 -2.91
C ASN A 265 27.05 -6.84 -3.00
N VAL A 266 26.03 -6.00 -2.78
CA VAL A 266 26.12 -4.55 -2.88
C VAL A 266 25.80 -3.93 -1.51
N PRO A 267 26.81 -3.58 -0.69
CA PRO A 267 26.61 -3.06 0.67
C PRO A 267 25.63 -1.90 0.77
N SER A 268 25.68 -0.96 -0.17
CA SER A 268 24.77 0.19 -0.21
C SER A 268 23.29 -0.17 -0.37
N SER A 269 22.95 -1.41 -0.75
CA SER A 269 21.57 -1.87 -0.88
C SER A 269 20.96 -2.36 0.45
N TYR A 270 21.77 -2.69 1.45
CA TYR A 270 21.33 -3.11 2.80
C TYR A 270 21.90 -2.26 3.93
N ASP A 271 22.83 -1.34 3.64
CA ASP A 271 23.27 -0.28 4.55
C ASP A 271 22.31 0.92 4.52
N LEU A 272 21.01 0.61 4.64
CA LEU A 272 19.92 1.57 4.60
C LEU A 272 19.44 1.84 6.02
N SER A 273 19.25 3.11 6.35
CA SER A 273 18.60 3.51 7.60
C SER A 273 17.15 3.87 7.33
N PHE A 274 16.25 3.14 7.97
CA PHE A 274 14.83 3.46 7.97
C PHE A 274 14.50 4.16 9.28
N GLY A 275 13.76 5.28 9.20
CA GLY A 275 13.18 5.89 10.40
C GLY A 275 12.19 4.95 11.10
N GLN A 276 11.66 5.37 12.25
CA GLN A 276 10.69 4.57 13.02
C GLN A 276 9.45 4.24 12.18
N ARG A 277 9.24 2.96 11.89
CA ARG A 277 8.15 2.43 11.05
C ARG A 277 7.62 1.15 11.67
N HIS A 278 6.43 0.70 11.29
CA HIS A 278 6.04 -0.68 11.60
C HIS A 278 6.71 -1.60 10.61
N LEU A 279 7.17 -2.75 11.08
CA LEU A 279 7.83 -3.71 10.23
C LEU A 279 6.80 -4.73 9.75
N ALA A 280 6.81 -4.99 8.44
CA ALA A 280 6.01 -6.01 7.78
C ALA A 280 6.95 -7.05 7.18
N VAL A 281 7.42 -7.99 8.01
CA VAL A 281 8.36 -9.03 7.53
C VAL A 281 7.58 -10.11 6.80
N ARG A 282 7.98 -10.41 5.56
CA ARG A 282 7.53 -11.53 4.76
C ARG A 282 8.62 -12.60 4.69
N PRO A 283 8.60 -13.60 5.58
CA PRO A 283 9.36 -14.82 5.38
C PRO A 283 8.99 -15.51 4.07
N PRO A 284 9.86 -16.38 3.56
CA PRO A 284 9.47 -17.34 2.55
C PRO A 284 8.14 -17.98 2.94
N GLU A 285 7.22 -17.97 1.99
CA GLU A 285 6.03 -18.80 2.05
C GLU A 285 5.09 -18.50 3.23
N THR A 286 5.03 -17.24 3.67
CA THR A 286 4.06 -16.77 4.67
C THR A 286 3.51 -15.38 4.29
N LEU A 287 2.39 -14.96 4.91
CA LEU A 287 1.83 -13.61 4.72
C LEU A 287 2.56 -12.59 5.57
N PRO A 288 3.04 -11.45 5.08
CA PRO A 288 3.75 -10.47 5.90
C PRO A 288 3.05 -10.19 7.25
N TYR A 289 3.76 -10.36 8.36
CA TYR A 289 3.25 -10.01 9.69
C TYR A 289 3.63 -8.57 10.01
N VAL A 290 2.66 -7.75 10.42
CA VAL A 290 2.86 -6.35 10.79
C VAL A 290 2.95 -6.22 12.31
N ALA A 291 4.05 -5.63 12.79
CA ALA A 291 4.17 -5.21 14.19
C ALA A 291 5.08 -3.98 14.35
N PRO A 292 5.00 -3.28 15.50
CA PRO A 292 5.87 -2.15 15.80
C PRO A 292 7.34 -2.54 15.76
N GLN A 293 8.15 -1.76 15.06
CA GLN A 293 9.60 -1.91 15.13
C GLN A 293 10.09 -1.39 16.48
N LEU A 294 10.58 -2.29 17.33
CA LEU A 294 11.13 -1.90 18.64
C LEU A 294 12.61 -1.48 18.54
N HIS A 295 13.31 -1.88 17.47
CA HIS A 295 14.71 -1.56 17.24
C HIS A 295 15.02 -1.40 15.73
N PRO A 296 15.98 -0.54 15.36
CA PRO A 296 16.45 -0.46 13.98
C PRO A 296 16.97 -1.81 13.51
N LEU A 297 16.65 -2.19 12.26
CA LEU A 297 17.18 -3.43 11.69
C LEU A 297 18.65 -3.22 11.29
N PRO A 298 19.59 -4.02 11.82
CA PRO A 298 20.98 -3.91 11.43
C PRO A 298 21.17 -4.33 9.97
N PRO A 299 22.20 -3.81 9.27
CA PRO A 299 22.48 -4.17 7.88
C PRO A 299 22.62 -5.68 7.63
N ALA A 300 23.10 -6.43 8.64
CA ALA A 300 23.22 -7.89 8.58
C ALA A 300 21.86 -8.60 8.42
N GLU A 301 20.81 -8.12 9.10
CA GLU A 301 19.46 -8.66 8.98
C GLU A 301 18.80 -8.22 7.67
N LEU A 302 18.99 -6.95 7.27
CA LEU A 302 18.47 -6.46 6.00
C LEU A 302 18.99 -7.28 4.81
N ARG A 303 20.25 -7.73 4.86
CA ARG A 303 20.89 -8.58 3.84
C ARG A 303 20.17 -9.92 3.62
N GLU A 304 19.35 -10.39 4.55
CA GLU A 304 18.59 -11.63 4.39
C GLU A 304 17.46 -11.49 3.36
N PHE A 305 16.98 -10.27 3.13
CA PHE A 305 15.85 -9.98 2.25
C PHE A 305 16.30 -9.73 0.80
N GLY A 306 15.35 -9.86 -0.13
CA GLY A 306 15.58 -9.59 -1.56
C GLY A 306 15.07 -8.21 -2.00
N PHE A 307 14.15 -7.62 -1.23
CA PHE A 307 13.61 -6.29 -1.49
C PHE A 307 13.06 -5.65 -0.23
N TRP A 308 12.85 -4.34 -0.32
CA TRP A 308 12.11 -3.56 0.66
C TRP A 308 11.12 -2.62 -0.04
N ALA A 309 10.01 -2.30 0.62
CA ALA A 309 9.06 -1.27 0.19
C ALA A 309 8.50 -0.51 1.40
N SER A 310 8.50 0.82 1.34
CA SER A 310 7.79 1.65 2.32
C SER A 310 6.39 1.95 1.85
N LEU A 311 5.43 1.58 2.67
CA LEU A 311 4.00 1.67 2.39
C LEU A 311 3.37 2.61 3.39
N LEU A 312 2.85 3.75 2.92
CA LEU A 312 1.97 4.58 3.74
C LEU A 312 0.56 4.01 3.65
N VAL A 313 0.07 3.46 4.76
CA VAL A 313 -1.30 2.98 4.87
C VAL A 313 -2.20 4.17 5.09
N LEU A 314 -3.22 4.31 4.24
CA LEU A 314 -4.22 5.38 4.34
C LEU A 314 -5.35 4.97 5.29
N ASP A 315 -6.48 5.65 5.19
CA ASP A 315 -7.66 5.32 5.97
C ASP A 315 -8.31 4.01 5.48
N LYS A 316 -9.18 3.42 6.33
CA LYS A 316 -9.95 2.22 6.00
C LYS A 316 -10.80 2.47 4.75
N LEU A 317 -10.80 1.53 3.83
CA LEU A 317 -11.72 1.56 2.70
C LEU A 317 -13.15 1.25 3.17
N PRO A 318 -14.18 1.83 2.52
CA PRO A 318 -15.57 1.52 2.84
C PRO A 318 -15.85 0.03 2.72
N THR A 319 -16.67 -0.51 3.62
CA THR A 319 -17.11 -1.92 3.57
C THR A 319 -17.96 -2.24 2.34
N SER A 320 -18.52 -1.22 1.68
CA SER A 320 -19.22 -1.33 0.41
C SER A 320 -18.30 -1.54 -0.79
N LEU A 321 -16.98 -1.43 -0.62
CA LEU A 321 -16.02 -1.71 -1.67
C LEU A 321 -15.83 -3.22 -1.79
N HIS A 322 -16.26 -3.77 -2.92
CA HIS A 322 -16.11 -5.18 -3.24
C HIS A 322 -14.87 -5.34 -4.13
N LEU A 323 -13.85 -6.00 -3.60
CA LEU A 323 -12.71 -6.43 -4.41
C LEU A 323 -13.14 -7.67 -5.17
N LEU A 324 -13.31 -7.53 -6.48
CA LEU A 324 -13.57 -8.66 -7.37
C LEU A 324 -12.22 -9.31 -7.71
N PRO A 325 -11.92 -10.51 -7.19
CA PRO A 325 -10.73 -11.21 -7.62
C PRO A 325 -10.85 -11.51 -9.12
N ARG A 326 -9.73 -11.37 -9.83
CA ARG A 326 -9.64 -11.84 -11.22
C ARG A 326 -10.04 -13.31 -11.25
N GLU A 327 -10.97 -13.67 -12.13
CA GLU A 327 -11.40 -15.07 -12.29
C GLU A 327 -10.16 -15.94 -12.53
N ARG A 328 -10.08 -17.05 -11.79
CA ARG A 328 -9.01 -18.01 -12.00
C ARG A 328 -9.17 -18.61 -13.39
N ASP A 329 -8.05 -18.82 -14.07
CA ASP A 329 -7.98 -19.65 -15.27
C ASP A 329 -8.75 -20.96 -15.01
N ASP A 330 -9.75 -21.23 -15.85
CA ASP A 330 -10.68 -22.35 -15.81
C ASP A 330 -9.98 -23.73 -15.87
N THR A 331 -8.69 -23.73 -16.18
CA THR A 331 -7.84 -24.93 -16.18
C THR A 331 -7.17 -25.24 -14.83
N ALA A 332 -7.27 -24.36 -13.83
CA ALA A 332 -6.67 -24.55 -12.52
C ALA A 332 -7.48 -25.54 -11.66
N HIS A 333 -6.83 -26.63 -11.23
CA HIS A 333 -7.42 -27.61 -10.31
C HIS A 333 -6.49 -27.89 -9.13
N TRP A 334 -7.11 -28.30 -8.02
CA TRP A 334 -6.42 -28.87 -6.89
C TRP A 334 -6.19 -30.36 -7.12
N GLN A 335 -4.97 -30.81 -6.87
CA GLN A 335 -4.67 -32.23 -6.73
C GLN A 335 -4.36 -32.47 -5.25
N ARG A 336 -5.00 -33.46 -4.63
CA ARG A 336 -4.70 -33.82 -3.25
C ARG A 336 -3.21 -34.16 -3.10
N ASP A 337 -2.58 -33.51 -2.13
CA ASP A 337 -1.19 -33.74 -1.76
C ASP A 337 -1.15 -34.82 -0.70
N TRP A 338 -1.11 -36.08 -1.13
CA TRP A 338 -1.15 -37.23 -0.24
C TRP A 338 0.00 -37.23 0.77
N GLU A 339 1.21 -36.88 0.33
CA GLU A 339 2.39 -36.80 1.19
C GLU A 339 2.18 -35.79 2.33
N ALA A 340 1.76 -34.56 2.00
CA ALA A 340 1.51 -33.55 3.02
C ALA A 340 0.25 -33.86 3.86
N THR A 341 -0.73 -34.57 3.30
CA THR A 341 -1.93 -35.01 4.03
C THR A 341 -1.57 -36.07 5.07
N GLU A 342 -0.75 -37.05 4.71
CA GLU A 342 -0.26 -38.08 5.65
C GLU A 342 0.67 -37.48 6.71
N GLU A 343 1.51 -36.50 6.37
CA GLU A 343 2.31 -35.75 7.36
C GLU A 343 1.43 -35.02 8.39
N VAL A 344 0.31 -34.43 7.95
CA VAL A 344 -0.62 -33.78 8.88
C VAL A 344 -1.30 -34.81 9.77
N ARG A 345 -1.78 -35.91 9.17
CA ARG A 345 -2.39 -37.03 9.90
C ARG A 345 -1.46 -37.57 10.98
N ALA A 346 -0.25 -37.97 10.61
CA ALA A 346 0.74 -38.53 11.53
C ALA A 346 1.05 -37.58 12.70
N HIS A 347 1.07 -36.28 12.45
CA HIS A 347 1.33 -35.29 13.50
C HIS A 347 0.11 -35.03 14.40
N LEU A 348 -1.12 -35.06 13.87
CA LEU A 348 -2.33 -34.99 14.68
C LEU A 348 -2.45 -36.23 15.58
N GLU A 349 -2.15 -37.40 15.04
CA GLU A 349 -2.09 -38.67 15.76
C GLU A 349 -0.96 -38.70 16.82
N ALA A 350 0.13 -37.97 16.60
CA ALA A 350 1.24 -37.84 17.55
C ALA A 350 1.07 -36.73 18.61
N ALA A 351 0.03 -35.89 18.50
CA ALA A 351 -0.23 -34.78 19.43
C ALA A 351 -1.29 -35.02 20.55
N PRO A 352 -1.76 -36.24 20.90
CA PRO A 352 -2.97 -36.40 21.70
C PRO A 352 -2.84 -35.89 23.14
N GLU A 353 -1.65 -35.95 23.75
CA GLU A 353 -1.47 -35.49 25.15
C GLU A 353 -1.36 -33.97 25.27
N ALA A 354 -0.67 -33.29 24.35
CA ALA A 354 -0.55 -31.82 24.37
C ALA A 354 -1.87 -31.13 23.96
N PHE A 355 -2.63 -31.75 23.05
CA PHE A 355 -3.93 -31.23 22.60
C PHE A 355 -5.01 -31.36 23.69
N ASN A 356 -5.02 -32.48 24.43
CA ASN A 356 -5.93 -32.68 25.55
C ASN A 356 -5.62 -31.77 26.76
N GLN A 357 -4.35 -31.48 27.05
CA GLN A 357 -3.97 -30.60 28.16
C GLN A 357 -4.26 -29.11 27.89
N GLN A 358 -4.22 -28.66 26.63
CA GLN A 358 -4.57 -27.29 26.25
C GLN A 358 -6.07 -27.02 26.12
N LEU A 359 -6.91 -28.06 26.01
CA LEU A 359 -8.38 -27.95 25.94
C LEU A 359 -9.06 -27.94 27.31
N THR A 360 -8.37 -28.36 28.38
CA THR A 360 -8.82 -28.11 29.76
C THR A 360 -8.76 -26.61 30.05
N LEU A 361 -9.87 -25.91 29.78
CA LEU A 361 -10.11 -24.57 30.30
C LEU A 361 -9.89 -24.58 31.82
N PRO A 362 -9.09 -23.68 32.40
CA PRO A 362 -9.20 -23.44 33.83
C PRO A 362 -10.61 -22.87 34.04
N PHE A 363 -11.48 -23.64 34.69
CA PHE A 363 -12.78 -23.16 35.15
C PHE A 363 -12.54 -22.09 36.24
N GLY A 364 -12.26 -20.87 35.79
CA GLY A 364 -12.45 -19.63 36.53
C GLY A 364 -13.58 -18.86 35.85
N GLU A 365 -14.50 -18.35 36.65
CA GLU A 365 -15.79 -17.77 36.28
C GLU A 365 -15.79 -16.97 34.97
N ARG A 366 -16.68 -17.36 34.03
CA ARG A 366 -16.93 -16.62 32.80
C ARG A 366 -17.59 -15.27 33.13
N PRO A 367 -17.07 -14.12 32.70
CA PRO A 367 -17.86 -12.89 32.67
C PRO A 367 -19.04 -13.07 31.67
N PRO A 368 -20.17 -12.39 31.88
CA PRO A 368 -21.31 -12.45 30.96
C PRO A 368 -20.87 -11.91 29.59
N ALA A 369 -20.93 -12.77 28.57
CA ALA A 369 -20.58 -12.41 27.19
C ALA A 369 -21.75 -11.66 26.53
N PRO A 370 -21.48 -10.66 25.65
CA PRO A 370 -22.51 -10.01 24.86
C PRO A 370 -23.05 -10.94 23.76
N ASP A 371 -24.29 -10.71 23.35
CA ASP A 371 -25.04 -11.47 22.35
C ASP A 371 -24.33 -11.49 20.99
N ILE A 372 -23.54 -12.53 20.75
CA ILE A 372 -23.03 -12.91 19.43
C ILE A 372 -23.69 -14.24 19.06
N PRO A 373 -24.20 -14.43 17.83
CA PRO A 373 -24.76 -15.71 17.39
C PRO A 373 -23.73 -16.83 17.57
N ARG A 374 -24.01 -17.76 18.47
CA ARG A 374 -23.18 -18.94 18.71
C ARG A 374 -23.18 -19.83 17.46
N ALA A 375 -22.08 -19.84 16.71
CA ALA A 375 -21.64 -21.07 16.07
C ALA A 375 -21.20 -22.01 17.20
N VAL A 376 -22.11 -22.87 17.66
CA VAL A 376 -21.84 -23.85 18.71
C VAL A 376 -20.79 -24.83 18.16
N LEU A 377 -19.58 -24.81 18.73
CA LEU A 377 -18.64 -25.93 18.60
C LEU A 377 -19.35 -27.15 19.19
N PRO A 378 -19.50 -28.26 18.45
CA PRO A 378 -20.12 -29.46 19.00
C PRO A 378 -19.24 -30.02 20.13
N ASP A 379 -19.87 -30.42 21.24
CA ASP A 379 -19.22 -31.18 22.33
C ASP A 379 -18.93 -32.60 21.83
N LEU A 380 -17.96 -32.71 20.93
CA LEU A 380 -17.50 -33.99 20.40
C LEU A 380 -16.51 -34.62 21.41
N PRO A 381 -16.54 -35.95 21.61
CA PRO A 381 -15.44 -36.68 22.23
C PRO A 381 -14.11 -36.40 21.51
N ALA A 382 -12.98 -36.48 22.23
CA ALA A 382 -11.64 -36.20 21.68
C ALA A 382 -11.33 -37.00 20.40
N GLU A 383 -11.82 -38.24 20.30
CA GLU A 383 -11.68 -39.10 19.13
C GLU A 383 -12.46 -38.58 17.91
N GLN A 384 -13.65 -38.01 18.11
CA GLN A 384 -14.45 -37.38 17.06
C GLN A 384 -13.86 -36.02 16.66
N TRP A 385 -13.25 -35.29 17.60
CA TRP A 385 -12.44 -34.10 17.30
C TRP A 385 -11.22 -34.43 16.44
N LEU A 386 -10.50 -35.50 16.76
CA LEU A 386 -9.35 -35.94 15.99
C LEU A 386 -9.77 -36.39 14.59
N SER A 387 -10.86 -37.17 14.47
CA SER A 387 -11.44 -37.58 13.18
C SER A 387 -11.84 -36.37 12.34
N TRP A 388 -12.57 -35.41 12.93
CA TRP A 388 -12.99 -34.18 12.25
C TRP A 388 -11.79 -33.30 11.85
N ALA A 389 -10.78 -33.18 12.71
CA ALA A 389 -9.55 -32.47 12.40
C ALA A 389 -8.78 -33.16 11.26
N MET A 390 -8.71 -34.50 11.24
CA MET A 390 -8.09 -35.28 10.17
C MET A 390 -8.81 -35.12 8.83
N GLU A 391 -10.15 -35.10 8.85
CA GLU A 391 -10.98 -34.82 7.67
C GLU A 391 -10.83 -33.38 7.17
N SER A 392 -10.71 -32.41 8.09
CA SER A 392 -10.55 -30.99 7.77
C SER A 392 -9.10 -30.61 7.39
N SER A 393 -8.16 -31.55 7.52
CA SER A 393 -6.72 -31.32 7.33
C SER A 393 -6.19 -31.75 5.95
N VAL A 394 -7.08 -32.12 5.03
CA VAL A 394 -6.68 -32.53 3.68
C VAL A 394 -5.95 -31.39 2.97
N ARG A 395 -4.77 -31.70 2.42
CA ARG A 395 -3.94 -30.72 1.72
C ARG A 395 -4.03 -30.91 0.22
N TYR A 396 -3.98 -29.80 -0.51
CA TYR A 396 -4.02 -29.80 -1.97
C TYR A 396 -2.83 -29.04 -2.56
N ARG A 397 -2.42 -29.48 -3.74
CA ARG A 397 -1.33 -28.97 -4.58
C ARG A 397 -1.94 -28.53 -5.93
N ARG A 398 -1.83 -27.24 -6.30
CA ARG A 398 -2.24 -26.69 -7.61
C ARG A 398 -1.51 -27.34 -8.80
N LYS A 399 -2.17 -27.63 -9.90
CA LYS A 399 -1.50 -27.93 -11.17
C LYS A 399 -1.97 -26.94 -12.23
N ALA A 400 -1.05 -26.12 -12.72
CA ALA A 400 -1.24 -25.36 -13.96
C ALA A 400 -0.48 -26.11 -15.06
N LYS A 401 -1.09 -26.28 -16.24
CA LYS A 401 -0.43 -26.96 -17.35
C LYS A 401 0.71 -26.07 -17.88
N LEU A 402 1.93 -26.30 -17.43
CA LEU A 402 3.12 -25.92 -18.22
C LEU A 402 3.07 -26.77 -19.49
N GLY A 403 3.19 -26.10 -20.64
CA GLY A 403 2.97 -26.71 -21.95
C GLY A 403 3.69 -28.05 -22.14
N LYS A 404 2.94 -29.01 -22.69
CA LYS A 404 3.34 -30.34 -23.21
C LYS A 404 4.62 -30.94 -22.61
N LEU A 405 4.47 -31.80 -21.61
CA LEU A 405 5.35 -32.96 -21.43
C LEU A 405 4.54 -34.21 -21.09
N ASP A 406 4.67 -35.15 -22.01
CA ASP A 406 4.53 -36.61 -21.98
C ASP A 406 3.41 -37.30 -21.20
N VAL A 407 2.53 -37.88 -22.03
CA VAL A 407 2.08 -39.27 -22.02
C VAL A 407 2.97 -40.18 -21.17
N PHE A 408 2.54 -40.55 -19.96
CA PHE A 408 2.50 -41.92 -19.42
C PHE A 408 2.05 -41.87 -17.95
N GLY A 409 1.06 -42.70 -17.60
CA GLY A 409 0.63 -42.92 -16.21
C GLY A 409 -0.86 -42.74 -15.96
N ALA A 410 -1.70 -43.53 -16.65
CA ALA A 410 -3.04 -43.82 -16.17
C ALA A 410 -2.97 -44.80 -14.98
N ALA A 411 -4.00 -44.76 -14.13
CA ALA A 411 -4.36 -45.70 -13.07
C ALA A 411 -4.02 -45.34 -11.61
N PHE A 412 -4.27 -44.09 -11.20
CA PHE A 412 -4.83 -43.84 -9.86
C PHE A 412 -5.95 -42.81 -10.02
N TRP A 413 -7.09 -43.05 -9.38
CA TRP A 413 -8.21 -42.11 -9.35
C TRP A 413 -7.75 -40.86 -8.61
N ASP A 414 -7.34 -39.86 -9.38
CA ASP A 414 -6.91 -38.55 -8.90
C ASP A 414 -8.20 -37.80 -8.51
N GLU A 415 -8.55 -37.77 -7.22
CA GLU A 415 -9.62 -36.91 -6.70
C GLU A 415 -9.22 -35.45 -6.97
N ARG A 416 -9.66 -34.94 -8.12
CA ARG A 416 -9.47 -33.55 -8.51
C ARG A 416 -10.68 -32.78 -8.04
N GLU A 417 -10.45 -31.94 -7.05
CA GLU A 417 -11.46 -30.99 -6.64
C GLU A 417 -11.30 -29.69 -7.43
N PRO A 418 -12.42 -29.04 -7.80
CA PRO A 418 -12.37 -27.70 -8.33
C PRO A 418 -11.65 -26.81 -7.31
N ALA A 419 -10.70 -26.00 -7.76
CA ALA A 419 -10.13 -25.01 -6.89
C ALA A 419 -11.20 -24.03 -6.42
N PRO A 420 -11.13 -23.45 -5.19
CA PRO A 420 -11.96 -22.33 -4.83
C PRO A 420 -11.94 -21.33 -5.97
N PRO A 421 -13.09 -20.72 -6.32
CA PRO A 421 -13.21 -19.87 -7.50
C PRO A 421 -12.19 -18.72 -7.49
N THR A 422 -11.70 -18.33 -6.30
CA THR A 422 -10.81 -17.19 -6.13
C THR A 422 -9.67 -17.47 -5.14
N ALA A 423 -8.57 -16.71 -5.25
CA ALA A 423 -7.49 -16.76 -4.27
C ALA A 423 -7.84 -16.09 -2.93
N PHE A 424 -8.86 -15.22 -2.92
CA PHE A 424 -9.30 -14.52 -1.72
C PHE A 424 -10.10 -15.42 -0.80
N GLU A 425 -11.02 -16.20 -1.32
CA GLU A 425 -11.82 -17.13 -0.53
C GLU A 425 -10.95 -18.18 0.18
N GLU A 426 -9.90 -18.63 -0.49
CA GLU A 426 -8.92 -19.54 0.09
C GLU A 426 -8.14 -18.91 1.25
N LEU A 427 -7.71 -17.65 1.11
CA LEU A 427 -7.07 -16.92 2.20
C LEU A 427 -8.07 -16.66 3.34
N ASP A 428 -9.31 -16.28 3.04
CA ASP A 428 -10.33 -16.03 4.06
C ASP A 428 -10.62 -17.28 4.89
N ASN A 429 -10.68 -18.46 4.25
CA ASN A 429 -10.83 -19.73 4.96
C ASN A 429 -9.63 -20.03 5.87
N GLN A 430 -8.41 -19.72 5.43
CA GLN A 430 -7.21 -19.86 6.26
C GLN A 430 -7.24 -18.94 7.48
N PHE A 431 -7.76 -17.72 7.35
CA PHE A 431 -7.87 -16.75 8.45
C PHE A 431 -9.22 -16.81 9.17
N SER A 432 -9.99 -17.88 8.99
CA SER A 432 -11.21 -18.09 9.75
C SER A 432 -10.93 -18.11 11.25
N PRO A 433 -11.90 -17.72 12.11
CA PRO A 433 -11.74 -17.70 13.56
C PRO A 433 -11.19 -19.01 14.16
N TYR A 434 -11.44 -20.14 13.52
CA TYR A 434 -10.96 -21.47 13.92
C TYR A 434 -9.43 -21.60 13.83
N ASN A 435 -8.80 -20.97 12.84
CA ASN A 435 -7.37 -21.10 12.57
C ASN A 435 -6.51 -20.05 13.29
N LEU A 436 -7.12 -18.96 13.76
CA LEU A 436 -6.39 -17.79 14.27
C LEU A 436 -5.43 -18.12 15.41
N ARG A 437 -5.81 -19.00 16.35
CA ARG A 437 -4.94 -19.38 17.47
C ARG A 437 -3.68 -20.10 16.99
N TYR A 438 -3.83 -21.01 16.03
CA TYR A 438 -2.70 -21.72 15.44
C TYR A 438 -1.83 -20.80 14.61
N LEU A 439 -2.44 -19.90 13.84
CA LEU A 439 -1.72 -18.89 13.08
C LEU A 439 -0.93 -17.97 14.02
N ALA A 440 -1.53 -17.45 15.09
CA ALA A 440 -0.81 -16.63 16.06
C ALA A 440 0.39 -17.39 16.70
N ALA A 441 0.20 -18.64 17.12
CA ALA A 441 1.27 -19.42 17.73
C ALA A 441 2.39 -19.79 16.73
N ALA A 442 2.04 -20.27 15.55
CA ALA A 442 2.99 -20.77 14.57
C ALA A 442 3.66 -19.66 13.74
N TYR A 443 2.99 -18.51 13.60
CA TYR A 443 3.40 -17.46 12.68
C TYR A 443 3.91 -16.21 13.40
N GLU A 444 3.13 -15.68 14.33
CA GLU A 444 3.47 -14.42 15.00
C GLU A 444 4.64 -14.60 15.98
N GLN A 445 4.60 -15.61 16.85
CA GLN A 445 5.62 -15.78 17.90
C GLN A 445 7.05 -15.88 17.34
N PRO A 446 7.34 -16.74 16.34
CA PRO A 446 8.70 -16.86 15.81
C PRO A 446 9.19 -15.57 15.17
N LEU A 447 8.32 -14.87 14.43
CA LEU A 447 8.68 -13.60 13.82
C LEU A 447 8.92 -12.53 14.86
N ARG A 448 8.04 -12.44 15.86
CA ARG A 448 8.15 -11.52 16.97
C ARG A 448 9.48 -11.67 17.69
N GLN A 449 9.83 -12.89 18.07
CA GLN A 449 11.10 -13.18 18.75
C GLN A 449 12.32 -12.82 17.90
N ARG A 450 12.25 -13.06 16.58
CA ARG A 450 13.38 -12.83 15.68
C ARG A 450 13.58 -11.36 15.29
N TYR A 451 12.50 -10.65 14.95
CA TYR A 451 12.59 -9.36 14.26
C TYR A 451 12.00 -8.18 15.04
N TYR A 452 11.28 -8.45 16.13
CA TYR A 452 10.56 -7.41 16.86
C TYR A 452 11.01 -7.30 18.31
N GLU A 453 11.41 -8.40 18.96
CA GLU A 453 11.89 -8.40 20.34
C GLU A 453 13.41 -8.24 20.44
N PRO A 454 13.93 -7.57 21.49
CA PRO A 454 15.36 -7.49 21.73
C PRO A 454 15.99 -8.88 21.92
N ALA A 455 17.16 -9.09 21.32
CA ALA A 455 17.89 -10.37 21.31
C ALA A 455 18.17 -10.97 22.71
N SER A 456 18.06 -10.19 23.80
CA SER A 456 18.21 -10.67 25.17
C SER A 456 17.10 -11.64 25.62
N ILE A 457 15.97 -11.71 24.90
CA ILE A 457 14.90 -12.70 25.13
C ILE A 457 15.03 -13.88 24.14
N ALA A 458 15.56 -13.65 22.94
CA ALA A 458 15.65 -14.66 21.87
C ALA A 458 16.66 -15.79 22.13
N GLN A 459 17.61 -15.61 23.07
CA GLN A 459 18.63 -16.62 23.37
C GLN A 459 18.13 -17.81 24.22
N GLN A 460 16.86 -17.84 24.66
CA GLN A 460 16.35 -18.91 25.52
C GLN A 460 15.53 -20.00 24.83
N LEU A 461 15.32 -19.95 23.51
CA LEU A 461 14.67 -21.04 22.77
C LEU A 461 15.40 -21.34 21.46
N ALA A 462 16.55 -22.02 21.58
CA ALA A 462 16.96 -22.96 20.56
C ALA A 462 16.00 -24.16 20.64
N LEU A 463 14.82 -24.03 20.04
CA LEU A 463 13.84 -25.11 19.88
C LEU A 463 13.67 -25.42 18.39
N ASP A 464 14.09 -26.63 18.04
CA ASP A 464 13.65 -27.48 16.93
C ASP A 464 13.08 -26.77 15.69
N GLY A 465 14.00 -26.46 14.77
CA GLY A 465 13.70 -25.97 13.41
C GLY A 465 12.92 -26.94 12.50
N ASP A 466 12.46 -28.08 13.02
CA ASP A 466 11.77 -29.13 12.25
C ASP A 466 10.22 -29.06 12.31
N ARG A 467 9.62 -28.07 12.98
CA ARG A 467 8.16 -27.97 13.15
C ARG A 467 7.43 -26.87 12.35
N VAL A 468 8.06 -26.30 11.33
CA VAL A 468 7.38 -25.42 10.34
C VAL A 468 7.41 -25.95 8.89
N PRO A 469 7.07 -27.23 8.57
CA PRO A 469 6.86 -27.64 7.17
C PRO A 469 5.54 -27.10 6.57
N ARG A 470 4.65 -26.56 7.40
CA ARG A 470 3.21 -26.54 7.13
C ARG A 470 2.67 -25.40 6.26
N LEU A 471 3.39 -24.30 6.06
CA LEU A 471 2.99 -23.21 5.12
C LEU A 471 3.94 -23.10 3.90
N LYS A 472 5.11 -23.73 4.03
CA LYS A 472 6.27 -23.76 3.15
C LYS A 472 5.89 -24.07 1.68
N LYS A 473 5.39 -25.28 1.41
CA LYS A 473 5.04 -25.74 0.05
C LYS A 473 3.79 -25.09 -0.56
N LEU A 474 2.96 -24.39 0.22
CA LEU A 474 1.71 -23.80 -0.27
C LEU A 474 1.95 -22.41 -0.88
N LEU A 475 2.74 -21.55 -0.25
CA LEU A 475 2.98 -20.21 -0.78
C LEU A 475 4.06 -20.14 -1.87
N GLU A 476 4.94 -21.14 -1.99
CA GLU A 476 5.76 -21.40 -3.19
C GLU A 476 4.91 -21.61 -4.46
N LYS A 477 3.64 -21.96 -4.28
CA LYS A 477 2.72 -22.39 -5.34
C LYS A 477 1.79 -21.31 -5.87
N TYR A 478 1.60 -20.24 -5.12
CA TYR A 478 0.82 -19.06 -5.55
C TYR A 478 1.76 -17.96 -6.02
N ARG A 479 2.54 -18.24 -7.07
CA ARG A 479 2.87 -17.21 -8.05
C ARG A 479 1.56 -16.62 -8.57
N LEU A 480 0.99 -15.69 -7.80
CA LEU A 480 -0.07 -14.79 -8.22
C LEU A 480 0.60 -13.96 -9.30
N ARG A 481 0.44 -14.39 -10.55
CA ARG A 481 0.42 -13.43 -11.65
C ARG A 481 -0.76 -12.54 -11.34
N TYR A 482 -0.45 -11.33 -10.87
CA TYR A 482 -1.36 -10.20 -10.92
C TYR A 482 -1.58 -9.86 -12.39
#